data_AF-A0A359N0K4-F1
#
_entry.id   AF-A0A359N0K4-F1
#
_cell.length_a   1.000
_cell.length_b   1.000
_cell.length_c   1.000
_cell.angle_alpha   90.00
_cell.angle_beta   90.00
_cell.angle_gamma   90.00
#
_symmetry.space_group_name_H-M   'P 1'
#
loop_
_entity.id
_entity.type
_entity.pdbx_description
1 polymer ?
#
loop_
_entity_poly.entity_id
_entity_poly.type
_entity_poly.pdbx_seq_one_letter_code
_entity_poly.pdbx_strand_id
1 'polypeptide(L)'
;MLLDDWERQHEFIDKEKKLINRFRAGSRAGMAKSRGKALEKLDIIEKPYIASKPKFSFNYSEMSVNKILYFKDVFIGRKDPLYYIRELELSLGQRV
;
A
#
# COMPACT_ATOMS: atom_id res chain seq x y z
N MET A 1 4.51 -9.89 13.45
CA MET A 1 5.24 -9.90 14.75
C MET A 1 4.90 -8.65 15.55
N LEU A 2 5.49 -7.47 15.28
CA LEU A 2 5.18 -6.25 16.06
C LEU A 2 3.73 -5.74 15.95
N LEU A 3 3.11 -5.80 14.76
CA LEU A 3 1.71 -5.41 14.60
C LEU A 3 0.76 -6.39 15.30
N ASP A 4 1.02 -7.70 15.17
CA ASP A 4 0.20 -8.74 15.80
C ASP A 4 0.26 -8.65 17.33
N ASP A 5 1.45 -8.36 17.89
CA ASP A 5 1.64 -8.21 19.33
C ASP A 5 0.93 -6.95 19.85
N TRP A 6 0.98 -5.84 19.09
CA TRP A 6 0.21 -4.62 19.39
C TRP A 6 -1.30 -4.88 19.38
N GLU A 7 -1.82 -5.55 18.35
CA GLU A 7 -3.23 -5.87 18.22
C GLU A 7 -3.71 -6.76 19.37
N ARG A 8 -2.97 -7.83 19.69
CA ARG A 8 -3.30 -8.72 20.80
C ARG A 8 -3.31 -8.00 22.14
N GLN A 9 -2.31 -7.15 22.39
CA GLN A 9 -2.24 -6.38 23.64
C GLN A 9 -3.42 -5.41 23.74
N HIS A 10 -3.75 -4.69 22.68
CA HIS A 10 -4.87 -3.75 22.67
C HIS A 10 -6.23 -4.44 22.82
N GLU A 11 -6.43 -5.60 22.18
CA GLU A 11 -7.65 -6.39 22.33
C GLU A 11 -7.84 -6.86 23.78
N PHE A 12 -6.75 -7.32 24.40
CA PHE A 12 -6.75 -7.69 25.82
C PHE A 12 -7.10 -6.49 26.72
N ILE A 13 -6.44 -5.35 26.54
CA ILE A 13 -6.69 -4.13 27.32
C ILE A 13 -8.15 -3.69 27.17
N ASP A 14 -8.73 -3.75 25.97
CA ASP A 14 -10.12 -3.37 25.73
C ASP A 14 -11.12 -4.30 26.46
N LYS A 15 -10.88 -5.61 26.41
CA LYS A 15 -11.69 -6.60 27.16
C LYS A 15 -11.63 -6.35 28.67
N GLU A 16 -10.43 -6.10 29.20
CA GLU A 16 -10.24 -5.79 30.61
C GLU A 16 -10.93 -4.49 31.02
N LYS A 17 -10.81 -3.42 30.23
CA LYS A 17 -11.52 -2.14 30.46
C LYS A 17 -13.04 -2.33 30.48
N LYS A 18 -13.61 -3.15 29.58
CA LYS A 18 -15.04 -3.48 29.56
C LYS A 18 -15.47 -4.19 30.84
N LEU A 19 -14.68 -5.15 31.34
CA LEU A 19 -14.96 -5.84 32.59
C LEU A 19 -14.87 -4.90 33.80
N ILE A 20 -13.84 -4.06 33.86
CA ILE A 20 -13.66 -3.06 34.92
C ILE A 20 -14.85 -2.11 34.96
N ASN A 21 -15.27 -1.58 33.81
CA ASN A 21 -16.42 -0.67 33.75
C ASN A 21 -17.72 -1.36 34.15
N ARG A 22 -17.96 -2.61 33.68
CA ARG A 22 -19.15 -3.38 34.03
C ARG A 22 -19.26 -3.64 35.53
N PHE A 23 -18.15 -3.98 36.17
CA PHE A 23 -18.12 -4.40 37.58
C PHE A 23 -17.55 -3.33 38.51
N ARG A 24 -17.55 -2.06 38.08
CA ARG A 24 -16.98 -0.93 38.83
C ARG A 24 -17.67 -0.70 40.18
N ALA A 25 -18.94 -1.04 40.27
CA ALA A 25 -19.74 -1.01 41.49
C ALA A 25 -20.44 -2.36 41.72
N GLY A 26 -20.71 -2.71 42.98
CA GLY A 26 -21.37 -3.95 43.37
C GLY A 26 -20.42 -5.04 43.89
N SER A 27 -20.91 -6.27 44.01
CA SER A 27 -20.21 -7.39 44.68
C SER A 27 -18.85 -7.75 44.07
N ARG A 28 -18.61 -7.39 42.80
CA ARG A 28 -17.36 -7.65 42.08
C ARG A 28 -16.44 -6.42 41.95
N ALA A 29 -16.70 -5.34 42.69
CA ALA A 29 -15.90 -4.11 42.64
C ALA A 29 -14.44 -4.31 43.05
N GLY A 30 -14.16 -5.20 44.00
CA GLY A 30 -12.78 -5.54 44.39
C GLY A 30 -11.97 -6.15 43.24
N MET A 31 -12.60 -7.01 42.44
CA MET A 31 -12.01 -7.62 41.24
C MET A 31 -11.73 -6.55 40.17
N ALA A 32 -12.66 -5.64 39.92
CA ALA A 32 -12.47 -4.52 38.99
C ALA A 32 -11.31 -3.62 39.41
N LYS A 33 -11.19 -3.29 40.71
CA LYS A 33 -10.09 -2.48 41.24
C LYS A 33 -8.73 -3.16 41.09
N SER A 34 -8.66 -4.47 41.33
CA SER A 34 -7.43 -5.26 41.14
C SER A 34 -6.97 -5.26 39.68
N ARG A 35 -7.90 -5.51 38.75
CA ARG A 35 -7.62 -5.47 37.31
C ARG A 35 -7.20 -4.08 36.82
N GLY A 36 -7.82 -3.01 37.34
CA GLY A 36 -7.41 -1.63 37.06
C GLY A 36 -5.95 -1.38 37.44
N LYS A 37 -5.54 -1.78 38.65
CA LYS A 37 -4.13 -1.69 39.07
C LYS A 37 -3.18 -2.55 38.25
N ALA A 38 -3.64 -3.69 37.74
CA ALA A 38 -2.84 -4.52 36.85
C ALA A 38 -2.61 -3.81 35.50
N LEU A 39 -3.64 -3.17 34.94
CA LEU A 39 -3.52 -2.40 33.70
C LEU A 39 -2.60 -1.17 33.83
N GLU A 40 -2.61 -0.49 34.97
CA GLU A 40 -1.72 0.66 35.25
C GLU A 40 -0.22 0.29 35.23
N LYS A 41 0.11 -0.98 35.47
CA LYS A 41 1.49 -1.48 35.50
C LYS A 41 1.95 -2.07 34.17
N LEU A 42 1.07 -2.16 33.17
CA LEU A 42 1.43 -2.70 31.87
C LEU A 42 2.16 -1.64 31.04
N ASP A 43 3.31 -2.01 30.47
CA ASP A 43 3.94 -1.24 29.40
C ASP A 43 3.14 -1.39 28.11
N ILE A 44 2.51 -0.29 27.68
CA ILE A 44 1.68 -0.25 26.49
C ILE A 44 2.59 -0.16 25.26
N ILE A 45 2.43 -1.10 24.34
CA ILE A 45 3.15 -1.14 23.07
C ILE A 45 2.59 0.00 22.20
N GLU A 46 3.47 0.84 21.67
CA GLU A 46 3.08 1.87 20.70
C GLU A 46 2.72 1.24 19.34
N LYS A 47 1.80 1.88 18.63
CA LYS A 47 1.39 1.39 17.31
C LYS A 47 2.59 1.40 16.36
N PRO A 48 2.98 0.24 15.79
CA PRO A 48 4.16 0.19 14.94
C PRO A 48 3.92 1.00 13.66
N TYR A 49 4.93 1.78 13.27
CA TYR A 49 4.94 2.46 11.99
C TYR A 49 5.20 1.45 10.86
N ILE A 50 4.26 1.35 9.91
CA ILE A 50 4.39 0.50 8.74
C ILE A 50 4.44 1.41 7.52
N ALA A 51 5.61 1.49 6.89
CA ALA A 51 5.76 2.21 5.63
C ALA A 51 4.82 1.59 4.57
N SER A 52 4.13 2.45 3.81
CA SER A 52 3.30 1.99 2.71
C SER A 52 4.18 1.25 1.70
N LYS A 53 3.83 0.00 1.37
CA LYS A 53 4.55 -0.75 0.34
C LYS A 53 4.41 -0.01 -1.00
N PRO A 54 5.48 0.10 -1.81
CA PRO A 54 5.36 0.66 -3.14
C PRO A 54 4.36 -0.18 -3.94
N LYS A 55 3.30 0.45 -4.43
CA LYS A 55 2.34 -0.17 -5.34
C LYS A 55 2.75 0.19 -6.76
N PHE A 56 3.20 -0.80 -7.53
CA PHE A 56 3.41 -0.65 -8.95
C PHE A 56 2.12 -1.03 -9.68
N SER A 57 1.55 -0.09 -10.44
CA SER A 57 0.46 -0.35 -11.38
C SER A 57 0.99 -0.15 -12.80
N PHE A 58 1.08 -1.22 -13.57
CA PHE A 58 1.37 -1.14 -14.99
C PHE A 58 0.05 -1.16 -15.74
N ASN A 59 -0.47 0.03 -16.04
CA ASN A 59 -1.63 0.15 -16.90
C ASN A 59 -1.18 -0.16 -18.33
N TYR A 60 -1.65 -1.27 -18.88
CA TYR A 60 -1.59 -1.48 -20.31
C TYR A 60 -2.59 -0.50 -20.94
N SER A 61 -2.09 0.57 -21.55
CA SER A 61 -2.89 1.26 -22.56
C SER A 61 -3.17 0.22 -23.63
N GLU A 62 -4.43 0.10 -24.09
CA GLU A 62 -4.74 -0.66 -25.29
C GLU A 62 -3.69 -0.29 -26.34
N MET A 63 -2.87 -1.27 -26.76
CA MET A 63 -2.01 -1.06 -27.92
C MET A 63 -2.97 -0.67 -29.03
N SER A 64 -2.94 0.60 -29.42
CA SER A 64 -3.76 1.07 -30.53
C SER A 64 -3.42 0.16 -31.69
N VAL A 65 -4.39 -0.67 -32.11
CA VAL A 65 -4.24 -1.62 -33.23
C VAL A 65 -3.80 -0.88 -34.50
N ASN A 66 -3.99 0.44 -34.51
CA ASN A 66 -3.56 1.33 -35.57
C ASN A 66 -2.05 1.61 -35.58
N LYS A 67 -1.30 1.57 -34.46
CA LYS A 67 0.14 1.87 -34.45
C LYS A 67 0.96 0.59 -34.55
N ILE A 68 1.45 0.26 -35.75
CA ILE A 68 2.17 -1.00 -35.98
C ILE A 68 3.66 -0.83 -35.77
N LEU A 69 4.21 0.31 -36.19
CA LEU A 69 5.63 0.60 -36.08
C LEU A 69 5.84 2.04 -35.60
N TYR A 70 6.77 2.18 -34.67
CA TYR A 70 7.26 3.45 -34.20
C TYR A 70 8.77 3.40 -34.21
N PHE A 71 9.40 4.31 -34.96
CA PHE A 71 10.83 4.43 -35.04
C PHE A 71 11.27 5.78 -34.47
N LYS A 72 12.36 5.77 -33.71
CA LYS A 72 13.07 6.98 -33.28
C LYS A 72 14.38 7.09 -34.05
N ASP A 73 14.69 8.32 -34.46
CA ASP A 73 15.96 8.72 -35.05
C ASP A 73 16.37 7.86 -36.27
N VAL A 74 15.52 7.85 -37.30
CA VAL A 74 15.79 7.16 -38.58
C VAL A 74 16.20 8.14 -39.66
N PHE A 75 16.80 7.64 -40.73
CA PHE A 75 17.15 8.45 -41.90
C PHE A 75 16.82 7.73 -43.20
N ILE A 76 16.60 8.49 -44.26
CA ILE A 76 16.42 7.98 -45.61
C ILE A 76 17.71 8.28 -46.38
N GLY A 77 18.32 7.26 -46.98
CA GLY A 77 19.59 7.38 -47.70
C GLY A 77 20.00 6.05 -48.35
N ARG A 78 21.01 6.08 -49.24
CA ARG A 78 21.61 4.86 -49.80
C ARG A 78 22.94 4.56 -49.11
N LYS A 79 24.01 5.22 -49.54
CA LYS A 79 25.32 5.17 -48.88
C LYS A 79 25.38 6.16 -47.71
N ASP A 80 24.90 7.37 -47.95
CA ASP A 80 24.88 8.45 -46.97
C ASP A 80 23.44 8.87 -46.66
N PRO A 81 23.15 9.35 -45.43
CA PRO A 81 21.87 9.91 -45.07
C PRO A 81 21.54 11.14 -45.91
N LEU A 82 20.39 11.10 -46.60
CA LEU A 82 19.88 12.25 -47.35
C LEU A 82 18.93 13.09 -46.49
N TYR A 83 18.20 12.46 -45.57
CA TYR A 83 17.25 13.14 -44.70
C TYR A 83 17.06 12.40 -43.38
N TYR A 84 16.96 13.14 -42.27
CA TYR A 84 16.77 12.59 -40.92
C TYR A 84 15.35 12.82 -40.42
N ILE A 85 14.79 11.81 -39.78
CA ILE A 85 13.44 11.77 -39.23
C ILE A 85 13.55 11.40 -37.76
N ARG A 86 13.21 12.34 -36.88
CA ARG A 86 13.28 12.14 -35.42
C ARG A 86 12.29 11.10 -34.93
N GLU A 87 11.07 11.16 -35.44
CA GLU A 87 10.01 10.21 -35.06
C GLU A 87 9.21 9.84 -36.32
N LEU A 88 9.09 8.54 -36.57
CA LEU A 88 8.29 7.99 -37.66
C LEU A 88 7.28 7.01 -37.08
N GLU A 89 5.99 7.25 -37.34
CA GLU A 89 4.89 6.38 -36.95
C GLU A 89 4.19 5.85 -38.22
N LEU A 90 4.02 4.54 -38.30
CA LEU A 90 3.29 3.89 -39.39
C LEU A 90 2.04 3.22 -38.87
N SER A 91 0.92 3.55 -39.51
CA SER A 91 -0.39 3.00 -39.16
C SER A 91 -0.88 1.91 -40.11
N LEU A 92 -1.78 1.04 -39.63
CA LEU A 92 -2.41 0.00 -40.46
C LEU A 92 -3.10 0.64 -41.68
N GLY A 93 -2.78 0.16 -42.89
CA GLY A 93 -3.36 0.65 -44.15
C GLY A 93 -2.72 1.92 -44.71
N GLN A 94 -1.73 2.50 -44.02
CA GLN A 94 -0.96 3.63 -44.54
C GLN A 94 -0.04 3.16 -45.68
N ARG A 95 -0.05 3.91 -46.79
CA ARG A 95 0.90 3.71 -47.89
C ARG A 95 2.22 4.39 -47.54
N VAL A 96 3.33 3.66 -47.73
CA VAL A 96 4.71 4.12 -47.55
C VAL A 96 5.33 4.41 -48.90
#